data_AF-A0A7R9ZXG5-F1
#
_entry.id   AF-A0A7R9ZXG5-F1
#
_cell.length_a   1.000
_cell.length_b   1.000
_cell.length_c   1.000
_cell.angle_alpha   90.00
_cell.angle_beta   90.00
_cell.angle_gamma   90.00
#
_symmetry.space_group_name_H-M   'P 1'
#
loop_
_entity.id
_entity.type
_entity.pdbx_description
1 polymer ?
#
loop_
_entity_poly.entity_id
_entity_poly.type
_entity_poly.pdbx_seq_one_letter_code
_entity_poly.pdbx_strand_id
1 'polypeptide(L)'
;REYQVEGYEVGDSLEFTVYDKDFLGWRDLLGRARLQSERFHPHGFEGELQLRDVGKGGDAFLKVQVSPAPDAPPERPPQEAALQEAAREEAAAARRELCEGRAAVAAKEEELRSLRARLSEAG
;
A
#
# COMPACT_ATOMS: atom_id res chain seq x y z
N ARG A 1 -15.86 -15.79 9.19
CA ARG A 1 -15.90 -15.10 7.87
C ARG A 1 -15.32 -13.72 8.10
N GLU A 2 -14.33 -13.33 7.31
CA GLU A 2 -13.75 -11.98 7.35
C GLU A 2 -14.38 -11.11 6.26
N TYR A 3 -14.37 -9.79 6.47
CA TYR A 3 -14.85 -8.80 5.53
C TYR A 3 -14.03 -7.52 5.70
N GLN A 4 -13.61 -6.91 4.60
CA GLN A 4 -12.89 -5.65 4.59
C GLN A 4 -13.87 -4.51 4.34
N VAL A 5 -13.85 -3.50 5.21
CA VAL A 5 -14.66 -2.30 5.08
C VAL A 5 -13.87 -1.27 4.28
N GLU A 6 -14.31 -0.97 3.06
CA GLU A 6 -13.70 0.05 2.20
C GLU A 6 -14.20 1.45 2.59
N GLY A 7 -13.32 2.46 2.51
CA GLY A 7 -13.68 3.85 2.76
C GLY A 7 -13.99 4.21 4.21
N TYR A 8 -13.53 3.40 5.17
CA TYR A 8 -13.64 3.72 6.59
C TYR A 8 -12.76 4.93 6.96
N GLU A 9 -13.35 5.94 7.59
CA GLU A 9 -12.64 7.07 8.17
C GLU A 9 -12.62 6.99 9.70
N VAL A 10 -11.56 7.50 10.33
CA VAL A 10 -11.47 7.54 11.80
C VAL A 10 -12.61 8.40 12.35
N GLY A 11 -13.46 7.79 13.19
CA GLY A 11 -14.70 8.38 13.69
C GLY A 11 -15.95 7.61 13.24
N ASP A 12 -15.86 6.83 12.16
CA ASP A 12 -17.00 6.04 11.68
C ASP A 12 -17.39 4.93 12.65
N SER A 13 -18.69 4.67 12.73
CA SER A 13 -19.23 3.56 13.52
C SER A 13 -19.51 2.36 12.62
N LEU A 14 -19.16 1.16 13.07
CA LEU A 14 -19.52 -0.09 12.40
C LEU A 14 -20.90 -0.56 12.86
N GLU A 15 -21.83 -0.76 11.93
CA GLU A 15 -23.15 -1.33 12.21
C GLU A 15 -23.24 -2.77 11.68
N PHE A 16 -23.60 -3.68 12.56
CA PHE A 16 -23.78 -5.09 12.27
C PHE A 16 -25.28 -5.39 12.28
N THR A 17 -25.79 -5.95 11.19
CA THR A 17 -27.18 -6.40 11.10
C THR A 17 -27.22 -7.88 10.76
N VAL A 18 -27.88 -8.67 11.60
CA VAL A 18 -27.96 -10.13 11.48
C VAL A 18 -29.34 -10.50 10.95
N TYR A 19 -29.37 -11.28 9.87
CA TYR A 19 -30.61 -11.76 9.23
C TYR A 19 -30.63 -13.28 9.20
N ASP A 20 -31.81 -13.87 9.34
CA ASP A 20 -31.98 -15.30 9.07
C ASP A 20 -31.93 -15.58 7.56
N LYS A 21 -31.36 -16.73 7.20
CA LYS A 21 -31.20 -17.18 5.82
C LYS A 21 -32.37 -18.08 5.43
N ASP A 22 -33.60 -17.64 5.63
CA ASP A 22 -34.78 -18.39 5.17
C ASP A 22 -35.01 -18.24 3.66
N PHE A 23 -35.24 -19.38 3.01
CA PHE A 23 -35.33 -19.53 1.55
C PHE A 23 -36.66 -19.05 0.94
N LEU A 24 -37.67 -18.67 1.75
CA LEU A 24 -39.04 -18.35 1.28
C LEU A 24 -39.46 -16.87 1.43
N GLY A 25 -38.50 -15.96 1.43
CA GLY A 25 -38.70 -14.60 0.92
C GLY A 25 -38.71 -13.48 1.96
N TRP A 26 -38.82 -13.77 3.24
CA TRP A 26 -38.78 -12.75 4.29
C TRP A 26 -37.56 -13.01 5.16
N ARG A 27 -36.49 -12.21 4.98
CA ARG A 27 -35.34 -12.24 5.87
C ARG A 27 -35.76 -11.62 7.20
N ASP A 28 -35.97 -12.46 8.22
CA ASP A 28 -36.28 -11.95 9.55
C ASP A 28 -35.03 -11.30 10.16
N LEU A 29 -35.23 -10.15 10.80
CA LEU A 29 -34.17 -9.41 11.47
C LEU A 29 -33.91 -10.09 12.82
N LEU A 30 -32.76 -10.75 12.95
CA LEU A 30 -32.35 -11.40 14.20
C LEU A 30 -31.79 -10.39 15.20
N GLY A 31 -31.20 -9.29 14.72
CA GLY A 31 -30.79 -8.18 15.58
C GLY A 31 -29.75 -7.27 14.95
N ARG A 32 -29.44 -6.17 15.66
CA ARG A 32 -28.48 -5.13 15.26
C ARG A 32 -27.51 -4.77 16.36
N ALA A 33 -26.25 -4.58 16.04
CA ALA A 33 -25.26 -4.03 16.98
C ALA A 33 -24.51 -2.87 16.32
N ARG A 34 -24.16 -1.85 17.13
CA ARG A 34 -23.34 -0.72 16.69
C ARG A 34 -22.09 -0.66 17.53
N LEU A 35 -20.94 -0.62 16.88
CA LEU A 35 -19.61 -0.47 17.47
C LEU A 35 -19.05 0.90 17.09
N GLN A 36 -18.86 1.78 18.06
CA GLN A 36 -18.28 3.11 17.83
C GLN A 36 -16.79 3.03 17.57
N SER A 37 -16.27 3.95 16.73
CA SER A 37 -14.85 4.09 16.39
C SER A 37 -13.94 4.03 17.61
N GLU A 38 -14.30 4.74 18.67
CA GLU A 38 -13.53 4.85 19.92
C GLU A 38 -13.25 3.52 20.61
N ARG A 39 -14.04 2.48 20.31
CA ARG A 39 -13.91 1.15 20.92
C ARG A 39 -12.90 0.26 20.21
N PHE A 40 -12.58 0.55 18.95
CA PHE A 40 -11.70 -0.29 18.14
C PHE A 40 -10.56 0.46 17.48
N HIS A 41 -10.64 1.77 17.32
CA HIS A 41 -9.53 2.57 16.82
C HIS A 41 -8.64 3.00 17.99
N PRO A 42 -7.30 2.93 17.88
CA PRO A 42 -6.50 2.45 16.73
C PRO A 42 -6.10 0.95 16.81
N HIS A 43 -6.36 0.28 17.94
CA HIS A 43 -5.75 -1.02 18.25
C HIS A 43 -6.53 -2.26 17.78
N GLY A 44 -7.68 -2.06 17.15
CA GLY A 44 -8.67 -3.11 16.90
C GLY A 44 -9.61 -3.33 18.09
N PHE A 45 -10.54 -4.25 17.92
CA PHE A 45 -11.50 -4.67 18.95
C PHE A 45 -11.73 -6.18 18.85
N GLU A 46 -11.73 -6.87 19.98
CA GLU A 46 -12.15 -8.26 20.07
C GLU A 46 -13.14 -8.38 21.24
N GLY A 47 -14.34 -8.87 20.95
CA GLY A 47 -15.35 -9.01 21.99
C GLY A 47 -16.74 -9.34 21.47
N GLU A 48 -17.68 -9.33 22.39
CA GLU A 48 -19.09 -9.62 22.12
C GLU A 48 -19.90 -8.32 22.13
N LEU A 49 -20.74 -8.15 21.12
CA LEU A 49 -21.68 -7.03 21.01
C LEU A 49 -23.09 -7.54 21.26
N GLN A 50 -23.75 -7.00 22.27
CA GLN A 50 -25.15 -7.28 22.50
C GLN A 50 -25.98 -6.74 21.32
N LEU A 51 -26.73 -7.64 20.70
CA LEU A 51 -27.68 -7.30 19.66
C LEU A 51 -28.90 -6.63 20.28
N ARG A 52 -29.34 -5.56 19.64
CA ARG A 52 -30.59 -4.84 19.88
C ARG A 52 -31.60 -5.24 18.79
N ASP A 53 -32.88 -4.93 19.03
CA ASP A 53 -33.97 -5.33 18.13
C ASP A 53 -34.04 -6.85 17.91
N VAL A 54 -33.66 -7.62 18.92
CA VAL A 54 -33.76 -9.08 18.90
C VAL A 54 -35.23 -9.42 19.11
N GLY A 55 -35.85 -10.15 18.17
CA GLY A 55 -37.28 -10.42 18.12
C GLY A 55 -37.92 -10.84 19.45
N LYS A 56 -38.09 -12.16 19.70
CA LYS A 56 -38.81 -12.67 20.88
C LYS A 56 -38.03 -12.54 22.20
N GLY A 57 -37.67 -11.31 22.58
CA GLY A 57 -37.30 -10.94 23.95
C GLY A 57 -36.13 -11.70 24.57
N GLY A 58 -35.17 -12.16 23.76
CA GLY A 58 -33.97 -12.86 24.21
C GLY A 58 -32.73 -11.98 24.15
N ASP A 59 -31.76 -12.25 25.02
CA ASP A 59 -30.41 -11.71 24.90
C ASP A 59 -29.66 -12.44 23.78
N ALA A 60 -29.19 -11.70 22.78
CA ALA A 60 -28.34 -12.23 21.72
C ALA A 60 -27.04 -11.44 21.65
N PHE A 61 -25.93 -12.14 21.42
CA PHE A 61 -24.60 -11.56 21.39
C PHE A 61 -23.89 -11.94 20.09
N LEU A 62 -23.24 -10.97 19.47
CA LEU A 62 -22.44 -11.14 18.27
C LEU A 62 -20.95 -11.00 18.63
N LYS A 63 -20.21 -12.10 18.54
CA LYS A 63 -18.76 -12.08 18.71
C LYS A 63 -18.10 -11.54 17.44
N VAL A 64 -17.37 -10.44 17.56
CA VAL A 64 -16.68 -9.78 16.44
C VAL A 64 -15.23 -9.51 16.79
N GLN A 65 -14.39 -9.56 15.77
CA GLN A 65 -12.99 -9.15 15.81
C GLN A 65 -12.78 -8.13 14.69
N VAL A 66 -12.34 -6.94 15.06
CA VAL A 66 -12.01 -5.83 14.16
C VAL A 66 -10.52 -5.60 14.28
N SER A 67 -9.82 -5.71 13.16
CA SER A 67 -8.39 -5.42 13.09
C SER A 67 -8.19 -4.22 12.15
N PRO A 68 -7.31 -3.27 12.49
CA PRO A 68 -6.93 -2.25 11.52
C PRO A 68 -6.37 -2.94 10.28
N ALA A 69 -6.73 -2.44 9.10
CA ALA A 69 -6.11 -2.93 7.88
C ALA A 69 -4.59 -2.72 8.01
N PRO A 70 -3.75 -3.69 7.59
CA PRO A 70 -2.32 -3.45 7.51
C PRO A 70 -2.16 -2.23 6.62
N ASP A 71 -1.52 -1.17 7.15
CA ASP A 71 -1.30 0.09 6.45
C ASP A 71 -0.96 -0.22 4.99
N ALA A 72 -1.88 0.13 4.08
CA ALA A 72 -1.47 0.35 2.71
C ALA A 72 -0.32 1.34 2.81
N PRO A 73 0.86 1.07 2.20
CA PRO A 73 2.00 1.94 2.34
C PRO A 73 1.53 3.37 2.09
N PRO A 74 1.86 4.32 2.98
CA PRO A 74 1.35 5.68 2.89
C PRO A 74 1.54 6.10 1.43
N GLU A 75 0.45 6.51 0.77
CA GLU A 75 0.55 7.04 -0.58
C GLU A 75 1.61 8.13 -0.53
N ARG A 76 2.78 7.83 -1.10
CA ARG A 76 3.97 8.67 -0.93
C ARG A 76 3.57 10.08 -1.35
N PRO A 77 3.79 11.10 -0.50
CA PRO A 77 3.37 12.45 -0.83
C PRO A 77 3.96 12.83 -2.20
N PRO A 78 3.19 13.51 -3.07
CA PRO A 78 3.62 13.84 -4.44
C PRO A 78 5.01 14.48 -4.51
N GLN A 79 5.42 15.17 -3.44
CA GLN A 79 6.72 15.81 -3.33
C GLN A 79 7.90 14.83 -3.21
N GLU A 80 7.78 13.72 -2.50
CA GLU A 80 8.87 12.75 -2.36
C GLU A 80 9.06 11.89 -3.62
N ALA A 81 7.96 11.61 -4.33
CA ALA A 81 8.01 10.98 -5.65
C ALA A 81 8.66 11.90 -6.69
N ALA A 82 8.30 13.19 -6.70
CA ALA A 82 8.89 14.16 -7.62
C ALA A 82 10.39 14.38 -7.40
N LEU A 83 10.85 14.43 -6.13
CA LEU A 83 12.26 14.53 -5.80
C LEU A 83 13.05 13.28 -6.20
N GLN A 84 12.47 12.07 -6.05
CA GLN A 84 13.14 10.82 -6.49
C GLN A 84 13.21 10.67 -8.01
N GLU A 85 12.18 11.11 -8.75
CA GLU A 85 12.18 11.12 -10.22
C GLU A 85 13.23 12.11 -10.75
N ALA A 86 13.28 13.33 -10.19
CA ALA A 86 14.30 14.32 -10.53
C ALA A 86 15.73 13.82 -10.23
N ALA A 87 15.95 13.19 -9.06
CA ALA A 87 17.25 12.60 -8.72
C ALA A 87 17.63 11.42 -9.65
N ARG A 88 16.64 10.65 -10.13
CA ARG A 88 16.88 9.58 -11.11
C ARG A 88 17.27 10.12 -12.48
N GLU A 89 16.65 11.21 -12.92
CA GLU A 89 16.96 11.86 -14.19
C GLU A 89 18.35 12.53 -14.15
N GLU A 90 18.69 13.19 -13.04
CA GLU A 90 20.02 13.77 -12.82
C GLU A 90 21.11 12.67 -12.78
N ALA A 91 20.85 11.54 -12.11
CA ALA A 91 21.75 10.39 -12.12
C ALA A 91 21.87 9.73 -13.51
N ALA A 92 20.81 9.74 -14.33
CA ALA A 92 20.86 9.23 -15.70
C ALA A 92 21.66 10.15 -16.63
N ALA A 93 21.56 11.46 -16.47
CA ALA A 93 22.34 12.45 -17.20
C ALA A 93 23.84 12.35 -16.88
N ALA A 94 24.19 12.27 -15.59
CA ALA A 94 25.58 12.13 -15.15
C ALA A 94 26.25 10.85 -15.69
N ARG A 95 25.50 9.74 -15.82
CA ARG A 95 26.01 8.48 -16.39
C ARG A 95 26.27 8.55 -17.89
N ARG A 96 25.52 9.37 -18.64
CA ARG A 96 25.73 9.57 -20.08
C ARG A 96 27.03 10.33 -20.35
N GLU A 97 27.24 11.42 -19.64
CA GLU A 97 28.42 12.27 -19.81
C GLU A 97 29.73 11.51 -19.47
N LEU A 98 29.71 10.69 -18.42
CA LEU A 98 30.83 9.81 -18.06
C LEU A 98 31.12 8.71 -19.10
N CYS A 99 30.09 8.20 -19.80
CA CYS A 99 30.26 7.18 -20.83
C CYS A 99 30.90 7.78 -22.10
N GLU A 100 30.45 8.97 -22.51
CA GLU A 100 30.97 9.69 -23.68
C GLU A 100 32.41 10.15 -23.46
N GLY A 101 32.72 10.72 -22.29
CA GLY A 101 34.08 11.14 -21.95
C GLY A 101 35.07 9.96 -21.94
N ARG A 102 34.67 8.80 -21.41
CA ARG A 102 35.52 7.60 -21.38
C ARG A 102 35.74 6.99 -22.77
N ALA A 103 34.72 7.02 -23.64
CA ALA A 103 34.85 6.53 -25.02
C ALA A 103 35.83 7.38 -25.84
N ALA A 104 35.79 8.70 -25.69
CA ALA A 104 36.72 9.62 -26.36
C ALA A 104 38.18 9.42 -25.92
N VAL A 105 38.41 9.20 -24.61
CA VAL A 105 39.75 8.91 -24.07
C VAL A 105 40.27 7.57 -24.59
N ALA A 106 39.42 6.53 -24.62
CA ALA A 106 39.81 5.22 -25.15
C ALA A 106 40.20 5.28 -26.63
N ALA A 107 39.45 6.02 -27.46
CA ALA A 107 39.76 6.20 -28.87
C ALA A 107 41.11 6.93 -29.08
N LYS A 108 41.38 7.97 -28.28
CA LYS A 108 42.66 8.68 -28.32
C LYS A 108 43.83 7.84 -27.84
N GLU A 109 43.64 7.00 -26.83
CA GLU A 109 44.67 6.05 -26.38
C GLU A 109 44.99 5.01 -27.45
N GLU A 110 44.00 4.51 -28.18
CA GLU A 110 44.21 3.54 -29.27
C GLU A 110 44.98 4.18 -30.44
N GLU A 111 44.61 5.41 -30.83
CA GLU A 111 45.31 6.18 -31.86
C GLU A 111 46.78 6.42 -31.45
N LEU A 112 47.04 6.76 -30.18
CA LEU A 112 48.39 6.95 -29.66
C LEU A 112 49.19 5.64 -29.61
N ARG A 113 48.55 4.51 -29.27
CA ARG A 113 49.17 3.18 -29.32
C ARG A 113 49.56 2.81 -30.75
N SER A 114 48.68 3.06 -31.72
CA SER A 114 48.97 2.82 -33.14
C SER A 114 50.13 3.67 -33.66
N LEU A 115 50.14 4.96 -33.34
CA LEU A 115 51.25 5.87 -33.68
C LEU A 115 52.58 5.41 -33.06
N ARG A 116 52.58 5.01 -31.79
CA ARG A 116 53.78 4.49 -31.10
C ARG A 116 54.27 3.19 -31.73
N ALA A 117 53.38 2.27 -32.11
CA ALA A 117 53.75 1.03 -32.77
C ALA A 117 54.46 1.30 -34.12
N ARG A 118 53.89 2.19 -34.94
CA ARG A 118 54.47 2.56 -36.25
C ARG A 118 55.83 3.26 -36.12
N LEU A 119 56.02 4.08 -35.09
CA LEU A 119 57.31 4.70 -34.79
C LEU A 119 58.36 3.68 -34.33
N SER A 120 57.93 2.59 -33.67
CA SER A 120 58.82 1.50 -33.24
C SER A 120 59.27 0.58 -34.38
N GLU A 121 58.49 0.47 -35.46
CA GLU A 121 58.84 -0.35 -36.64
C GLU A 121 59.67 0.41 -37.68
N ALA A 122 59.77 1.74 -37.53
CA ALA A 122 60.49 2.63 -38.45
C ALA A 122 61.94 2.95 -38.02
N GLY A 123 62.44 2.34 -36.93
CA GLY A 123 63.81 2.45 -36.44
C GLY A 123 64.51 1.10 -36.44
#